data_AF-A0A945AG99-F1
#
_entry.id   AF-A0A945AG99-F1
#
_cell.length_a   1.000
_cell.length_b   1.000
_cell.length_c   1.000
_cell.angle_alpha   90.00
_cell.angle_beta   90.00
_cell.angle_gamma   90.00
#
_symmetry.space_group_name_H-M   'P 1'
#
loop_
_entity.id
_entity.type
_entity.pdbx_description
1 polymer ?
#
loop_
_entity_poly.entity_id
_entity_poly.type
_entity_poly.pdbx_seq_one_letter_code
_entity_poly.pdbx_strand_id
1 'polypeptide(L)'
;NDTRVRAYFCGHQHINSRMPIGNAHQIVTGSVGLSTCCYRVLDIQADKIDVTTHRLDGISNWLDDAMNPDRSFDEDHPTFESYQWGNDNERTFEIHPV
;
A
#
# COMPACT_ATOMS: atom_id res chain seq x y z
N ASN A 1 -3.44 17.89 -23.10
CA ASN A 1 -3.10 18.29 -21.72
C ASN A 1 -4.13 17.72 -20.78
N ASP A 2 -3.96 16.44 -20.44
CA ASP A 2 -4.81 15.77 -19.45
C ASP A 2 -4.05 15.72 -18.13
N THR A 3 -4.09 16.83 -17.40
CA THR A 3 -3.44 16.98 -16.08
C THR A 3 -4.31 16.39 -14.97
N ARG A 4 -4.90 15.22 -15.20
CA ARG A 4 -5.63 14.48 -14.16
C ARG A 4 -4.62 13.72 -13.31
N VAL A 5 -4.64 14.00 -12.01
CA VAL A 5 -3.85 13.26 -11.02
C VAL A 5 -4.32 11.80 -11.03
N ARG A 6 -3.43 10.87 -11.34
CA ARG A 6 -3.72 9.42 -11.36
C ARG A 6 -3.61 8.79 -9.97
N ALA A 7 -2.70 9.32 -9.15
CA ALA A 7 -2.44 8.78 -7.82
C ALA A 7 -1.94 9.85 -6.83
N TYR A 8 -2.32 9.70 -5.58
CA TYR A 8 -1.81 10.43 -4.42
C TYR A 8 -1.06 9.46 -3.52
N PHE A 9 0.20 9.76 -3.23
CA PHE A 9 1.01 8.95 -2.32
C PHE A 9 1.04 9.59 -0.94
N CYS A 10 0.71 8.81 0.08
CA CYS A 10 0.73 9.24 1.47
C CYS A 10 1.39 8.19 2.38
N GLY A 11 1.66 8.60 3.61
CA GLY A 11 2.19 7.77 4.69
C GLY A 11 1.67 8.28 6.02
N HIS A 12 2.33 7.91 7.12
CA HIS A 12 1.96 8.10 8.53
C HIS A 12 1.15 6.96 9.16
N GLN A 13 0.28 6.29 8.41
CA GLN A 13 -0.57 5.22 8.94
C GLN A 13 0.19 3.92 9.22
N HIS A 14 1.43 3.79 8.73
CA HIS A 14 2.26 2.58 8.87
C HIS A 14 1.55 1.30 8.40
N ILE A 15 0.76 1.40 7.32
CA ILE A 15 0.11 0.27 6.63
C ILE A 15 0.34 0.36 5.12
N ASN A 16 0.17 -0.74 4.42
CA ASN A 16 0.01 -0.75 2.97
C ASN A 16 -1.48 -0.70 2.63
N SER A 17 -1.89 0.25 1.79
CA SER A 17 -3.29 0.32 1.38
C SER A 17 -3.43 1.07 0.06
N ARG A 18 -4.48 0.71 -0.69
CA ARG A 18 -4.89 1.41 -1.91
C ARG A 18 -6.40 1.63 -1.88
N MET A 19 -6.81 2.88 -2.09
CA MET A 19 -8.24 3.22 -2.17
C MET A 19 -8.53 4.06 -3.42
N PRO A 20 -9.56 3.72 -4.23
CA PRO A 20 -10.02 4.60 -5.29
C PRO A 20 -10.66 5.88 -4.69
N ILE A 21 -10.29 7.04 -5.21
CA ILE A 21 -10.85 8.35 -4.86
C ILE A 21 -11.19 9.10 -6.15
N GLY A 22 -12.45 9.05 -6.56
CA GLY A 22 -12.90 9.60 -7.84
C GLY A 22 -12.18 8.91 -9.01
N ASN A 23 -11.47 9.69 -9.83
CA ASN A 23 -10.70 9.20 -10.98
C ASN A 23 -9.21 8.96 -10.65
N ALA A 24 -8.86 8.82 -9.37
CA ALA A 24 -7.49 8.63 -8.89
C ALA A 24 -7.42 7.52 -7.84
N HIS A 25 -6.21 7.14 -7.46
CA HIS A 25 -5.95 6.27 -6.31
C HIS A 25 -5.23 7.01 -5.19
N GLN A 26 -5.65 6.85 -3.95
CA GLN A 26 -4.80 7.10 -2.79
C GLN A 26 -4.01 5.84 -2.47
N ILE A 27 -2.71 5.99 -2.26
CA ILE A 27 -1.78 4.89 -2.00
C ILE A 27 -0.99 5.21 -0.74
N VAL A 28 -1.16 4.37 0.27
CA VAL A 28 -0.36 4.43 1.50
C VAL A 28 0.90 3.58 1.30
N THR A 29 2.05 4.20 1.52
CA THR A 29 3.37 3.64 1.17
C THR A 29 4.02 2.78 2.27
N GLY A 30 3.31 2.55 3.38
CA GLY A 30 3.83 1.83 4.54
C GLY A 30 4.84 2.64 5.36
N SER A 31 5.70 1.93 6.08
CA SER A 31 6.81 2.45 6.88
C SER A 31 8.05 1.57 6.70
N VAL A 32 9.18 2.19 6.37
CA VAL A 32 10.43 1.45 6.08
C VAL A 32 10.98 0.75 7.32
N GLY A 33 10.86 1.35 8.51
CA GLY A 33 11.51 0.89 9.74
C GLY A 33 10.57 0.49 10.88
N LEU A 34 9.25 0.41 10.62
CA LEU A 34 8.23 0.09 11.62
C LEU A 34 7.28 -0.97 11.08
N SER A 35 5.98 -0.82 11.33
CA SER A 35 4.98 -1.90 11.28
C SER A 35 4.90 -2.65 9.95
N THR A 36 5.18 -2.04 8.80
CA THR A 36 5.17 -2.73 7.49
C THR A 36 6.55 -3.21 6.99
N CYS A 37 7.64 -2.63 7.49
CA CYS A 37 9.02 -2.91 7.07
C CYS A 37 9.23 -2.93 5.55
N CYS A 38 8.78 -1.88 4.84
CA CYS A 38 8.73 -1.94 3.39
C CYS A 38 8.94 -0.64 2.62
N TYR A 39 9.14 -0.79 1.31
CA TYR A 39 9.15 0.30 0.34
C TYR A 39 8.39 -0.11 -0.93
N ARG A 40 7.99 0.89 -1.72
CA ARG A 40 7.34 0.69 -3.02
C ARG A 40 8.25 1.15 -4.14
N VAL A 41 8.30 0.34 -5.20
CA VAL A 41 8.91 0.70 -6.49
C VAL A 41 7.79 1.08 -7.44
N LEU A 42 7.94 2.24 -8.07
CA LEU A 42 7.01 2.77 -9.06
C LEU A 42 7.71 2.81 -10.41
N ASP A 43 7.20 2.06 -11.39
CA ASP A 43 7.58 2.22 -12.78
C ASP A 43 6.52 3.07 -13.49
N ILE A 44 6.90 4.26 -13.95
CA ILE A 44 5.99 5.28 -14.47
C ILE A 44 6.16 5.38 -15.98
N GLN A 45 5.11 5.00 -16.70
CA GLN A 45 5.04 5.02 -18.15
C GLN A 45 3.95 6.00 -18.62
N ALA A 46 3.89 6.27 -19.92
CA ALA A 46 2.94 7.24 -20.46
C ALA A 46 1.47 6.84 -20.19
N ASP A 47 1.19 5.54 -20.28
CA ASP A 47 -0.13 4.92 -20.23
C ASP A 47 -0.38 4.08 -18.97
N LYS A 48 0.60 3.93 -18.09
CA LYS A 48 0.41 3.25 -16.80
C LYS A 48 1.42 3.64 -15.73
N ILE A 49 1.10 3.30 -14.48
CA ILE A 49 2.03 3.25 -13.35
C ILE A 49 1.96 1.85 -12.77
N ASP A 50 3.08 1.13 -12.79
CA ASP A 50 3.22 -0.15 -12.10
C ASP A 50 3.74 0.10 -10.69
N VAL A 51 3.04 -0.42 -9.68
CA VAL A 51 3.41 -0.30 -8.28
C VAL A 51 3.69 -1.69 -7.74
N THR A 52 4.91 -1.90 -7.23
CA THR A 52 5.30 -3.13 -6.55
C THR A 52 5.83 -2.81 -5.15
N THR A 53 5.36 -3.55 -4.15
CA THR A 53 5.76 -3.38 -2.76
C THR A 53 6.80 -4.45 -2.41
N HIS A 54 7.93 -4.02 -1.85
CA HIS A 54 9.03 -4.88 -1.43
C HIS A 54 9.25 -4.82 0.07
N ARG A 55 9.42 -5.98 0.70
CA ARG A 55 9.87 -6.04 2.10
C ARG A 55 11.34 -5.62 2.17
N LEU A 56 11.69 -4.95 3.24
CA LEU A 56 13.08 -4.71 3.58
C LEU A 56 13.64 -5.94 4.26
N ASP A 57 14.71 -6.50 3.70
CA ASP A 57 15.39 -7.64 4.30
C ASP A 57 15.94 -7.29 5.69
N GLY A 58 15.80 -8.22 6.64
CA GLY A 58 16.38 -8.10 7.98
C GLY A 58 15.55 -7.31 9.00
N ILE A 59 14.38 -6.79 8.64
CA ILE A 59 13.42 -6.23 9.61
C ILE A 59 12.19 -7.13 9.71
N SER A 60 12.05 -7.83 10.84
CA SER A 60 11.02 -8.86 11.06
C SER A 60 9.96 -8.49 12.10
N ASN A 61 10.11 -7.36 12.78
CA ASN A 61 9.28 -7.02 13.92
C ASN A 61 8.19 -6.04 13.50
N TRP A 62 7.04 -6.56 13.11
CA TRP A 62 5.84 -5.75 12.97
C TRP A 62 5.38 -5.31 14.36
N LEU A 63 5.16 -4.00 14.52
CA LEU A 63 4.66 -3.46 15.77
C LEU A 63 3.17 -3.76 15.89
N ASP A 64 2.77 -4.32 17.03
CA ASP A 64 1.38 -4.64 17.40
C ASP A 64 0.52 -3.39 17.67
N ASP A 65 0.98 -2.22 17.22
CA ASP A 65 0.36 -0.92 17.47
C ASP A 65 -0.64 -0.51 16.39
N ALA A 66 -0.57 -1.10 15.20
CA ALA A 66 -1.40 -0.70 14.07
C ALA A 66 -2.74 -1.47 13.99
N MET A 67 -2.88 -2.65 14.60
CA MET A 67 -4.15 -3.39 14.55
C MET A 67 -4.33 -4.43 15.66
N ASN A 68 -5.59 -4.65 16.05
CA ASN A 68 -6.02 -5.80 16.83
C ASN A 68 -6.72 -6.80 15.88
N PRO A 69 -6.08 -7.95 15.52
CA PRO A 69 -6.65 -8.94 14.61
C PRO A 69 -8.01 -9.48 15.04
N ASP A 70 -8.24 -9.63 16.35
CA ASP A 70 -9.52 -10.11 16.90
C ASP A 70 -10.67 -9.10 16.73
N ARG A 71 -10.35 -7.86 16.33
CA ARG A 71 -11.31 -6.76 16.12
C ARG A 71 -11.35 -6.29 14.67
N SER A 72 -10.57 -6.89 13.78
CA SER A 72 -10.63 -6.61 12.34
C SER A 72 -11.81 -7.36 11.73
N PHE A 73 -12.71 -6.63 11.10
CA PHE A 73 -13.80 -7.19 10.29
C PHE A 73 -13.49 -7.10 8.79
N ASP A 74 -12.23 -6.82 8.45
CA ASP A 74 -11.77 -6.68 7.07
C ASP A 74 -11.45 -8.06 6.50
N GLU A 75 -12.37 -8.58 5.67
CA GLU A 75 -12.22 -9.88 5.02
C GLU A 75 -11.02 -9.94 4.06
N ASP A 76 -10.58 -8.79 3.52
CA ASP A 76 -9.40 -8.68 2.66
C ASP A 76 -8.10 -8.67 3.48
N HIS A 77 -8.18 -8.43 4.80
CA HIS A 77 -7.05 -8.41 5.73
C HIS A 77 -7.26 -9.32 6.96
N PRO A 78 -7.38 -10.65 6.76
CA PRO A 78 -7.72 -11.58 7.84
C PRO A 78 -6.57 -11.87 8.80
N THR A 79 -5.35 -11.42 8.50
CA THR A 79 -4.16 -11.65 9.34
C THR A 79 -3.46 -10.34 9.67
N PHE A 80 -2.72 -10.35 10.77
CA PHE A 80 -1.85 -9.23 11.13
C PHE A 80 -0.83 -8.93 10.03
N GLU A 81 -0.31 -9.97 9.37
CA GLU A 81 0.56 -9.84 8.20
C GLU A 81 -0.12 -9.08 7.08
N SER A 82 -1.32 -9.50 6.64
CA SER A 82 -1.97 -8.86 5.49
C SER A 82 -2.36 -7.43 5.80
N TYR A 83 -2.69 -7.07 7.03
CA TYR A 83 -2.97 -5.68 7.39
C TYR A 83 -1.73 -4.77 7.32
N GLN A 84 -0.60 -5.22 7.86
CA GLN A 84 0.63 -4.44 7.84
C GLN A 84 1.24 -4.42 6.43
N TRP A 85 1.28 -5.58 5.78
CA TRP A 85 1.97 -5.80 4.52
C TRP A 85 1.12 -5.49 3.28
N GLY A 86 -0.20 -5.44 3.45
CA GLY A 86 -1.18 -5.38 2.37
C GLY A 86 -1.44 -6.75 1.75
N ASN A 87 -2.65 -6.93 1.23
CA ASN A 87 -2.99 -8.13 0.45
C ASN A 87 -2.36 -8.10 -0.96
N ASP A 88 -2.57 -9.16 -1.77
CA ASP A 88 -1.96 -9.24 -3.11
C ASP A 88 -2.33 -8.05 -4.03
N ASN A 89 -3.59 -7.58 -3.95
CA ASN A 89 -4.10 -6.47 -4.77
C ASN A 89 -3.53 -5.10 -4.34
N GLU A 90 -2.99 -5.01 -3.13
CA GLU A 90 -2.38 -3.79 -2.60
C GLU A 90 -0.85 -3.78 -2.71
N ARG A 91 -0.25 -4.96 -2.87
CA ARG A 91 1.20 -5.12 -3.02
C ARG A 91 1.67 -4.90 -4.44
N THR A 92 0.92 -5.41 -5.41
CA THR A 92 1.28 -5.32 -6.83
C THR A 92 0.07 -4.92 -7.64
N PHE A 93 0.12 -3.77 -8.31
CA PHE A 93 -0.97 -3.31 -9.14
C PHE A 93 -0.56 -2.29 -10.19
N GLU A 94 -1.41 -2.15 -11.21
CA GLU A 94 -1.30 -1.13 -12.24
C GLU A 94 -2.32 0.00 -12.02
N ILE A 95 -1.95 1.21 -12.45
CA ILE A 95 -2.82 2.38 -12.51
C ILE A 95 -2.83 2.90 -13.95
N HIS A 96 -4.01 2.89 -14.57
CA HIS A 96 -4.20 3.41 -15.93
C HIS A 96 -4.82 4.82 -15.92
N PRO A 97 -4.63 5.62 -16.97
CA PRO A 97 -5.41 6.82 -17.23
C PRO A 97 -6.91 6.52 -17.25
N VAL A 98 -7.71 7.47 -16.77
CA VAL A 98 -9.18 7.42 -16.77
C VAL A 98 -9.77 8.20 -17.93
#